data_AF-A0A4Q5QDU3-F1
#
_entry.id   AF-A0A4Q5QDU3-F1
#
_cell.length_a   1.000
_cell.length_b   1.000
_cell.length_c   1.000
_cell.angle_alpha   90.00
_cell.angle_beta   90.00
_cell.angle_gamma   90.00
#
_symmetry.space_group_name_H-M   'P 1'
#
loop_
_entity.id
_entity.type
_entity.pdbx_description
1 polymer ?
#
loop_
_entity_poly.entity_id
_entity_poly.type
_entity_poly.pdbx_seq_one_letter_code
_entity_poly.pdbx_strand_id
1 'polypeptide(L)' 'YINRSMIGAVVGSQPFGGEGLSGTGPKAGGPRYLYRFCAERAVSVDTTSAGGNATLLSLDEGGI' A
#
# COMPACT_ATOMS: atom_id res chain seq x y z
N TYR A 1 9.10 -22.55 1.36
CA TYR A 1 8.89 -23.58 0.33
C TYR A 1 8.90 -24.94 1.01
N ILE A 2 7.84 -25.73 0.87
CA ILE A 2 7.74 -27.05 1.51
C ILE A 2 7.62 -28.08 0.39
N ASN A 3 8.40 -29.17 0.48
CA ASN A 3 8.42 -30.28 -0.49
C ASN A 3 8.65 -29.85 -1.96
N ARG A 4 9.42 -28.77 -2.18
CA ARG A 4 9.84 -28.26 -3.50
C ARG A 4 11.13 -27.43 -3.39
N SER A 5 11.71 -27.05 -4.52
CA SER A 5 12.89 -26.16 -4.56
C SER A 5 12.63 -24.78 -3.93
N MET A 6 13.70 -24.15 -3.43
CA MET A 6 13.67 -22.82 -2.78
C MET A 6 13.97 -21.64 -3.73
N ILE A 7 14.04 -21.90 -5.03
CA ILE A 7 14.36 -20.92 -6.08
C ILE A 7 13.13 -20.61 -6.94
N GLY A 8 13.21 -19.54 -7.74
CA GLY A 8 12.18 -19.21 -8.75
C GLY A 8 10.92 -18.58 -8.17
N ALA A 9 11.09 -17.56 -7.32
CA ALA A 9 9.97 -16.80 -6.80
C ALA A 9 9.26 -16.02 -7.93
N VAL A 10 7.94 -16.12 -8.02
CA VAL A 10 7.14 -15.47 -9.06
C VAL A 10 6.57 -14.15 -8.54
N VAL A 11 6.70 -13.08 -9.34
CA VAL A 11 6.17 -11.75 -9.02
C VAL A 11 4.66 -11.82 -8.72
N GLY A 12 4.21 -11.15 -7.66
CA GLY A 12 2.81 -11.15 -7.23
C GLY A 12 2.36 -12.40 -6.45
N SER A 13 3.01 -13.56 -6.64
CA SER A 13 2.66 -14.80 -5.93
C SER A 13 3.59 -15.07 -4.74
N GLN A 14 4.91 -14.95 -4.93
CA GLN A 14 5.91 -15.06 -3.87
C GLN A 14 6.77 -13.79 -3.82
N PRO A 15 6.32 -12.73 -3.11
CA PRO A 15 7.19 -11.60 -2.81
C PRO A 15 8.50 -12.08 -2.18
N PHE A 16 9.63 -11.69 -2.77
CA PHE A 16 10.94 -12.25 -2.45
C PHE A 16 11.88 -11.24 -1.78
N GLY A 17 12.79 -11.73 -0.94
CA GLY A 17 13.72 -10.93 -0.13
C GLY A 17 13.66 -11.28 1.36
N GLY A 18 14.79 -11.19 2.05
CA GLY A 18 14.93 -11.55 3.48
C GLY A 18 14.99 -10.35 4.43
N GLU A 19 15.43 -10.61 5.64
CA GLU A 19 15.66 -9.63 6.71
C GLU A 19 17.06 -9.81 7.37
N GLY A 20 17.47 -8.89 8.25
CA GLY A 20 18.79 -8.93 8.90
C GLY A 20 19.94 -8.77 7.91
N LEU A 21 20.95 -9.66 7.98
CA LEU A 21 22.05 -9.68 7.00
C LEU A 21 21.60 -10.07 5.59
N SER A 22 20.38 -10.61 5.43
CA SER A 22 19.81 -11.00 4.13
C SER A 22 18.97 -9.89 3.47
N GLY A 23 18.83 -8.73 4.11
CA GLY A 23 18.12 -7.58 3.56
C GLY A 23 17.33 -6.77 4.59
N THR A 24 16.66 -5.72 4.11
CA THR A 24 15.92 -4.77 4.95
C THR A 24 14.41 -4.74 4.65
N GLY A 25 14.01 -5.39 3.56
CA GLY A 25 12.67 -5.26 2.99
C GLY A 25 12.34 -3.84 2.49
N PRO A 26 11.12 -3.61 1.99
CA PRO A 26 10.06 -4.59 1.72
C PRO A 26 10.43 -5.58 0.59
N LYS A 27 9.68 -6.68 0.50
CA LYS A 27 9.93 -7.76 -0.46
C LYS A 27 9.62 -7.32 -1.90
N ALA A 28 10.56 -7.58 -2.81
CA ALA A 28 10.40 -7.31 -4.23
C ALA A 28 9.26 -8.14 -4.83
N GLY A 29 8.55 -7.57 -5.80
CA GLY A 29 7.38 -8.21 -6.43
C GLY A 29 6.16 -8.37 -5.51
N GLY A 30 6.16 -7.76 -4.32
CA GLY A 30 5.03 -7.70 -3.42
C GLY A 30 4.35 -6.32 -3.39
N PRO A 31 3.14 -6.23 -2.80
CA PRO A 31 2.32 -5.02 -2.84
C PRO A 31 2.94 -3.82 -2.13
N ARG A 32 3.89 -4.06 -1.21
CA ARG A 32 4.56 -3.01 -0.44
C ARG A 32 5.85 -2.48 -1.06
N TYR A 33 6.30 -3.05 -2.18
CA TYR A 33 7.62 -2.72 -2.72
C TYR A 33 7.71 -1.28 -3.21
N LEU A 34 6.70 -0.82 -3.96
CA LEU A 34 6.71 0.50 -4.57
C LEU A 34 6.64 1.63 -3.54
N TYR A 35 5.85 1.47 -2.48
CA TYR A 35 5.72 2.50 -1.44
C TYR A 35 7.06 2.85 -0.76
N ARG A 36 8.05 1.95 -0.76
CA ARG A 36 9.37 2.26 -0.20
C ARG A 36 10.12 3.37 -0.96
N PHE A 37 9.77 3.59 -2.23
CA PHE A 37 10.39 4.57 -3.10
C PHE A 37 9.58 5.86 -3.19
N CYS A 38 8.46 5.95 -2.48
CA CYS A 38 7.58 7.12 -2.49
C CYS A 38 7.57 7.78 -1.11
N ALA A 39 7.40 9.10 -1.08
CA ALA A 39 7.06 9.83 0.12
C ALA A 39 5.55 10.07 0.14
N GLU A 40 4.91 9.77 1.27
CA GLU A 40 3.51 10.12 1.47
C GLU A 40 3.34 11.64 1.49
N ARG A 41 2.26 12.13 0.87
CA ARG A 41 1.90 13.55 0.89
C ARG A 41 0.39 13.69 1.01
N ALA A 42 -0.05 14.37 2.06
CA ALA A 42 -1.43 14.76 2.25
C ALA A 42 -1.63 16.24 1.84
N VAL A 43 -2.77 16.52 1.21
CA VAL A 43 -3.20 17.89 0.88
C VAL A 43 -4.61 18.04 1.43
N SER A 44 -4.82 19.04 2.29
CA SER A 44 -6.13 19.40 2.82
C SER A 44 -6.46 20.81 2.34
N VAL A 45 -7.61 20.95 1.68
CA VAL A 45 -8.09 22.24 1.16
C VAL A 45 -9.47 22.47 1.76
N ASP A 46 -9.63 23.60 2.45
CA ASP A 46 -10.94 24.06 2.88
C ASP A 46 -11.72 24.58 1.65
N THR A 47 -12.80 23.88 1.30
CA THR A 47 -13.65 24.21 0.15
C THR A 47 -14.96 24.90 0.56
N THR A 48 -15.11 25.25 1.85
CA THR A 48 -16.35 25.83 2.40
C THR A 48 -16.79 27.08 1.64
N SER A 49 -15.85 27.97 1.30
CA SER A 49 -16.14 29.22 0.58
C SER A 49 -16.55 29.03 -0.88
N ALA A 50 -16.20 27.89 -1.50
CA ALA A 50 -16.60 27.53 -2.86
C ALA A 50 -17.96 26.82 -2.92
N GLY A 51 -18.69 26.75 -1.81
CA GLY A 51 -19.96 26.05 -1.67
C GLY A 51 -19.87 24.67 -1.01
N GLY A 52 -18.65 24.18 -0.71
CA GLY A 52 -18.42 22.87 -0.11
C GLY A 52 -18.89 21.68 -0.96
N ASN A 53 -18.68 20.46 -0.48
CA ASN A 53 -19.23 19.25 -1.10
C ASN A 53 -20.37 18.68 -0.25
N ALA A 54 -21.61 19.07 -0.56
CA ALA A 54 -22.80 18.66 0.18
C ALA A 54 -23.00 17.14 0.19
N THR A 55 -22.58 16.40 -0.84
CA THR A 55 -22.71 14.93 -0.87
C THR A 55 -21.72 14.24 0.05
N LEU A 56 -20.56 14.85 0.32
CA LEU A 56 -19.59 14.37 1.31
C LEU A 56 -20.13 14.59 2.74
N LEU A 57 -20.79 15.74 2.98
CA LEU A 57 -21.44 16.05 4.25
C LEU A 57 -22.71 15.20 4.51
N SER A 58 -23.34 14.68 3.45
CA SER A 58 -24.52 13.82 3.52
C SER A 58 -24.21 12.34 3.28
N LEU A 59 -22.93 11.93 3.36
CA LEU A 59 -22.60 10.50 3.45
C LEU A 59 -23.20 10.02 4.77
N ASP A 60 -24.37 9.40 4.66
CA ASP A 60 -25.12 8.80 5.76
C ASP A 60 -24.17 7.98 6.65
N GLU A 61 -24.34 8.08 7.98
CA GLU A 61 -23.67 7.23 9.00
C GLU A 61 -24.13 5.75 8.91
N GLY A 62 -24.56 5.29 7.73
CA GLY A 62 -25.10 3.97 7.48
C GLY A 62 -24.09 3.09 6.74
N GLY A 63 -23.14 2.53 7.48
CA GLY A 63 -22.08 1.70 6.91
C GLY A 63 -21.42 0.67 7.82
N ILE A 64 -22.03 0.35 8.98
CA ILE A 64 -22.19 -0.96 9.66
C ILE A 64 -23.00 -0.75 10.93
#